data_AF-A0A371C942-F1
#
_entry.id   AF-A0A371C942-F1
#
_cell.length_a   1.000
_cell.length_b   1.000
_cell.length_c   1.000
_cell.angle_alpha   90.00
_cell.angle_beta   90.00
_cell.angle_gamma   90.00
#
_symmetry.space_group_name_H-M   'P 1'
#
loop_
_entity.id
_entity.type
_entity.pdbx_description
1 polymer ?
#
loop_
_entity_poly.entity_id
_entity_poly.type
_entity_poly.pdbx_seq_one_letter_code
_entity_poly.pdbx_strand_id
1 'polypeptide(L)' 'GGGNAMTPHISGTSIDAQGRYAEGTKKILEVFFSGKQDYRPQDIICINGHYGTKAYGDDKEHKEHEVK' A
#
# COMPACT_ATOMS: atom_id res chain seq x y z
N GLY A 1 -2.84 -38.52 -3.77
CA GLY A 1 -1.86 -37.50 -3.32
C GLY A 1 -2.51 -36.71 -2.21
N GLY A 2 -1.81 -36.44 -1.10
CA GLY A 2 -2.37 -35.93 0.16
C GLY A 2 -2.91 -34.48 0.19
N GLY A 3 -3.32 -33.90 -0.95
CA GLY A 3 -4.12 -32.66 -1.00
C GLY A 3 -3.44 -31.36 -0.56
N ASN A 4 -2.12 -31.32 -0.42
CA ASN A 4 -1.39 -30.10 -0.02
C ASN A 4 -0.89 -29.31 -1.25
N ALA A 5 -1.19 -28.02 -1.30
CA ALA A 5 -0.82 -27.10 -2.38
C ALA A 5 -0.09 -25.84 -1.87
N MET A 6 0.59 -25.93 -0.73
CA MET A 6 1.36 -24.82 -0.19
C MET A 6 2.58 -24.51 -1.07
N THR A 7 2.87 -23.23 -1.21
CA THR A 7 4.03 -22.71 -1.94
C THR A 7 4.74 -21.64 -1.10
N PRO A 8 5.99 -21.29 -1.42
CA PRO A 8 6.62 -20.08 -0.89
C PRO A 8 5.78 -18.83 -1.19
N HIS A 9 5.97 -17.76 -0.44
CA HIS A 9 5.26 -16.50 -0.66
C HIS A 9 5.77 -15.77 -1.91
N ILE A 10 5.33 -16.23 -3.08
CA ILE A 10 5.79 -15.73 -4.39
C ILE A 10 4.65 -15.29 -5.33
N SER A 11 3.40 -15.55 -4.98
CA SER A 11 2.24 -15.22 -5.84
C SER A 11 2.16 -13.73 -6.18
N GLY A 12 2.52 -12.86 -5.24
CA GLY A 12 2.57 -11.40 -5.44
C GLY A 12 3.86 -10.86 -6.07
N THR A 13 4.86 -11.72 -6.33
CA THR A 13 6.18 -11.32 -6.85
C THR A 13 6.51 -11.97 -8.21
N SER A 14 5.49 -12.26 -9.01
CA SER A 14 5.68 -12.62 -10.42
C SER A 14 6.34 -11.45 -11.19
N ILE A 15 7.06 -11.74 -12.29
CA ILE A 15 7.76 -10.71 -13.07
C ILE A 15 6.84 -9.56 -13.50
N ASP A 16 5.59 -9.86 -13.89
CA ASP A 16 4.58 -8.85 -14.22
C ASP A 16 4.14 -8.01 -13.01
N ALA A 17 4.08 -8.61 -11.82
CA ALA A 17 3.77 -7.89 -10.58
C ALA A 17 4.94 -6.99 -10.15
N GLN A 18 6.18 -7.44 -10.32
CA GLN A 18 7.39 -6.68 -9.99
C GLN A 18 7.45 -5.34 -10.71
N GLY A 19 7.20 -5.32 -12.02
CA GLY A 19 7.16 -4.07 -12.78
C GLY A 19 6.14 -3.06 -12.24
N ARG A 20 4.95 -3.54 -11.85
CA ARG A 20 3.86 -2.69 -11.34
C ARG A 20 4.16 -2.12 -9.95
N TYR A 21 4.58 -2.94 -9.00
CA TYR A 21 4.84 -2.44 -7.64
C TYR A 21 6.13 -1.60 -7.58
N ALA A 22 7.13 -1.87 -8.44
CA ALA A 22 8.34 -1.06 -8.50
C ALA A 22 8.03 0.38 -8.97
N GLU A 23 7.23 0.51 -10.03
CA GLU A 23 6.74 1.82 -10.49
C GLU A 23 5.85 2.50 -9.43
N GLY A 24 5.03 1.73 -8.72
CA GLY A 24 4.23 2.23 -7.59
C GLY A 24 5.09 2.82 -6.47
N THR A 25 6.13 2.09 -6.04
CA THR A 25 7.09 2.56 -5.03
C THR A 25 7.78 3.85 -5.48
N LYS A 26 8.22 3.92 -6.74
CA LYS A 26 8.84 5.13 -7.30
C LYS A 26 7.90 6.34 -7.17
N LYS A 27 6.63 6.21 -7.56
CA LYS A 27 5.63 7.30 -7.46
C LYS A 27 5.41 7.78 -6.03
N ILE A 28 5.35 6.87 -5.06
CA ILE A 28 5.21 7.24 -3.64
C ILE A 28 6.44 8.03 -3.17
N LEU A 29 7.64 7.60 -3.57
CA LEU A 29 8.88 8.30 -3.23
C LEU A 29 8.98 9.67 -3.91
N GLU A 30 8.52 9.82 -5.15
CA GLU A 30 8.46 11.13 -5.82
C GLU A 30 7.59 12.12 -5.05
N VAL A 31 6.42 11.69 -4.56
CA VAL A 31 5.57 12.52 -3.69
C VAL A 31 6.31 12.90 -2.40
N PHE A 32 6.90 11.92 -1.71
CA PHE A 32 7.62 12.16 -0.47
C PHE A 32 8.77 13.15 -0.64
N PHE A 33 9.63 12.95 -1.65
CA PHE A 33 10.78 13.82 -1.89
C PHE A 33 10.41 15.19 -2.47
N SER A 34 9.28 15.31 -3.16
CA SER A 34 8.78 16.62 -3.62
C SER A 34 8.23 17.48 -2.48
N GLY A 35 7.93 16.90 -1.32
CA GLY A 35 7.31 17.58 -0.19
C GLY A 35 5.82 17.89 -0.36
N LYS A 36 5.20 17.53 -1.50
CA LYS A 36 3.79 17.83 -1.81
C LYS A 36 2.78 17.06 -0.96
N GLN A 37 3.17 15.90 -0.43
CA GLN A 37 2.30 15.02 0.37
C GLN A 37 0.99 14.61 -0.34
N ASP A 38 0.92 14.69 -1.67
CA ASP A 38 -0.22 14.34 -2.52
C ASP A 38 -0.26 12.84 -2.86
N TYR A 39 -0.18 11.98 -1.84
CA TYR A 39 -0.27 10.53 -2.01
C TYR A 39 -1.65 10.12 -2.52
N ARG A 40 -1.72 9.04 -3.29
CA ARG A 40 -3.01 8.43 -3.65
C ARG A 40 -3.70 7.91 -2.37
N PRO A 41 -4.96 8.27 -2.06
CA PRO A 41 -5.61 7.87 -0.82
C PRO A 41 -5.60 6.35 -0.58
N GLN A 42 -5.76 5.57 -1.65
CA GLN A 42 -5.75 4.10 -1.59
C GLN A 42 -4.39 3.46 -1.30
N ASP A 43 -3.28 4.21 -1.40
CA ASP A 43 -1.96 3.72 -1.03
C ASP A 43 -1.63 3.93 0.45
N ILE A 44 -2.47 4.70 1.17
CA ILE A 44 -2.23 5.08 2.56
C ILE A 44 -2.82 4.03 3.50
N ILE A 45 -1.95 3.41 4.30
CA ILE A 45 -2.38 2.58 5.43
C ILE A 45 -2.49 3.42 6.69
N CYS A 46 -1.42 4.14 7.05
CA CYS A 46 -1.40 5.08 8.15
C CYS A 46 -0.69 6.37 7.73
N ILE A 47 -1.18 7.51 8.21
CA ILE A 47 -0.56 8.82 7.98
C ILE A 47 -0.79 9.73 9.19
N ASN A 48 0.24 10.47 9.60
CA ASN A 48 0.17 11.44 10.70
C ASN A 48 -0.44 10.86 12.00
N GLY A 49 -0.17 9.59 12.31
CA GLY A 49 -0.67 8.91 13.52
C GLY A 49 -2.09 8.34 13.43
N HIS A 50 -2.73 8.40 12.26
CA HIS A 50 -4.09 7.88 12.05
C HIS A 50 -4.14 6.83 10.94
N TYR A 51 -5.15 5.97 10.97
CA TYR A 51 -5.42 5.03 9.87
C TYR A 51 -6.03 5.78 8.68
N GLY A 52 -5.44 5.63 7.50
CA GLY A 52 -5.96 6.19 6.24
C GLY A 52 -6.87 5.22 5.46
N THR A 53 -7.00 3.97 5.93
CA THR A 53 -7.75 2.91 5.24
C THR A 53 -8.75 2.23 6.14
N LYS A 54 -9.96 1.98 5.64
CA LYS A 54 -11.03 1.22 6.32
C LYS A 54 -10.80 -0.29 6.37
N ALA A 55 -9.79 -0.80 5.68
CA ALA A 55 -9.60 -2.24 5.49
C ALA A 55 -8.93 -2.95 6.69
N TYR A 56 -8.52 -2.22 7.74
CA TYR A 56 -7.69 -2.72 8.85
C TYR A 56 -8.41 -2.76 10.21
N GLY A 57 -9.72 -3.01 10.18
CA GLY A 57 -10.56 -3.22 11.36
C GLY A 57 -11.60 -2.13 11.55
N ASP A 58 -12.86 -2.55 11.77
CA ASP A 58 -13.99 -1.64 11.94
C ASP A 58 -13.93 -0.82 13.24
N ASP A 59 -13.07 -1.21 14.17
CA ASP A 59 -12.80 -0.52 15.43
C ASP A 59 -11.83 0.67 15.30
N LYS A 60 -11.21 0.86 14.13
CA LYS A 60 -10.21 1.91 13.92
C LYS A 60 -10.86 3.23 13.53
N GLU A 61 -10.40 4.31 14.17
CA GLU A 61 -10.75 5.66 13.73
C GLU A 61 -9.98 5.98 12.44
N HIS A 62 -10.72 6.24 11.36
CA HIS A 62 -10.18 6.59 10.06
C HIS A 62 -10.23 8.09 9.83
N LYS A 63 -9.12 8.65 9.34
CA LYS A 63 -9.06 10.05 8.93
C LYS A 63 -8.59 10.13 7.49
N GLU A 64 -9.28 10.94 6.71
CA GLU A 64 -8.83 11.26 5.35
C GLU A 64 -7.53 12.06 5.42
N HIS A 65 -6.64 11.77 4.47
CA HIS A 65 -5.42 12.55 4.32
C HIS A 65 -5.74 13.82 3.52
N GLU A 66 -5.67 14.96 4.19
CA GLU A 66 -5.80 16.26 3.54
C GLU A 66 -4.43 16.75 3.08
N VAL A 67 -4.31 17.04 1.78
CA VAL A 67 -3.13 17.70 1.21
C VAL A 67 -3.17 19.18 1.61
N LYS A 68 -2.11 19.66 2.25
CA LYS A 68 -1.95 21.08 2.61
C LYS A 68 -1.49 21.93 1.44
#